data_AF-Q9TTH5-F1
#
_entry.id   AF-Q9TTH5-F1
#
_cell.length_a   1.000
_cell.length_b   1.000
_cell.length_c   1.000
_cell.angle_alpha   90.00
_cell.angle_beta   90.00
_cell.angle_gamma   90.00
#
_symmetry.space_group_name_H-M   'P 1'
#
loop_
_entity.id
_entity.type
_entity.pdbx_description
1 polymer ?
#
loop_
_entity_poly.entity_id
_entity_poly.type
_entity_poly.pdbx_seq_one_letter_code
_entity_poly.pdbx_strand_id
1 'polypeptide(L)'
;GNFDHGHKCDIALEEIIRTLNIVTEQKTLCTELTVMDIFAASKNTTEKETFCRAATVLRQFYSHHEKDTRCLGATAQQFHSHKQLIRSLKRLDRNLCSLAGLNSCPVKEANQST
;
A
#
# COMPACT_ATOMS: atom_id res chain seq x y z
N GLY A 1 -26.18 15.00 -5.64
CA GLY A 1 -25.41 15.10 -4.39
C GLY A 1 -23.94 14.85 -4.68
N ASN A 2 -23.19 15.90 -5.03
CA ASN A 2 -21.77 15.83 -5.41
C ASN A 2 -20.80 16.34 -4.32
N PHE A 3 -21.30 17.10 -3.33
CA PHE A 3 -20.44 17.74 -2.33
C PHE A 3 -19.86 16.75 -1.30
N ASP A 4 -20.62 15.71 -0.93
CA ASP A 4 -20.15 14.69 0.02
C ASP A 4 -19.09 13.74 -0.56
N HIS A 5 -19.05 13.56 -1.88
CA HIS A 5 -18.08 12.66 -2.53
C HIS A 5 -16.72 13.35 -2.71
N GLY A 6 -16.71 14.64 -3.06
CA GLY A 6 -15.48 15.44 -3.16
C GLY A 6 -14.76 15.55 -1.82
N HIS A 7 -15.48 15.92 -0.75
CA HIS A 7 -14.89 16.05 0.59
C HIS A 7 -14.29 14.72 1.10
N LYS A 8 -14.93 13.58 0.81
CA LYS A 8 -14.41 12.27 1.18
C LYS A 8 -13.14 11.89 0.41
N CYS A 9 -13.04 12.27 -0.87
CA CYS A 9 -11.81 12.12 -1.65
C CYS A 9 -10.67 12.96 -1.08
N ASP A 10 -10.93 14.23 -0.74
CA ASP A 10 -9.90 15.14 -0.22
C ASP A 10 -9.31 14.63 1.10
N ILE A 11 -10.16 14.16 2.02
CA ILE A 11 -9.71 13.54 3.28
C ILE A 11 -8.87 12.28 2.99
N ALA A 12 -9.34 11.41 2.10
CA ALA A 12 -8.64 10.16 1.79
C ALA A 12 -7.25 10.42 1.17
N LEU A 13 -7.12 11.41 0.28
CA LEU A 13 -5.85 11.81 -0.31
C LEU A 13 -4.89 12.37 0.73
N GLU A 14 -5.36 13.24 1.64
CA GLU A 14 -4.53 13.77 2.73
C GLU A 14 -4.01 12.62 3.62
N GLU A 15 -4.87 11.67 3.97
CA GLU A 15 -4.47 10.52 4.78
C GLU A 15 -3.50 9.59 4.05
N ILE A 16 -3.65 9.41 2.74
CA ILE A 16 -2.72 8.65 1.90
C ILE A 16 -1.35 9.30 1.95
N ILE A 17 -1.26 10.61 1.67
CA ILE A 17 0.01 11.35 1.67
C ILE A 17 0.67 11.26 3.06
N ARG A 18 -0.09 11.48 4.13
CA ARG A 18 0.44 11.39 5.50
C ARG A 18 0.96 9.99 5.82
N THR A 19 0.25 8.95 5.38
CA THR A 19 0.67 7.56 5.59
C THR A 19 1.90 7.21 4.75
N LEU A 20 1.97 7.69 3.50
CA LEU A 20 3.13 7.52 2.64
C LEU A 20 4.39 8.15 3.24
N ASN A 21 4.30 9.36 3.79
CA ASN A 21 5.43 10.01 4.48
C ASN A 21 5.98 9.14 5.62
N ILE A 22 5.09 8.52 6.41
CA ILE A 22 5.49 7.60 7.49
C ILE A 22 6.17 6.35 6.92
N VAL A 23 5.65 5.79 5.83
CA VAL A 23 6.18 4.56 5.23
C VAL A 23 7.54 4.80 4.57
N THR A 24 7.74 5.91 3.86
CA THR A 24 9.00 6.22 3.17
C THR A 24 10.12 6.60 4.13
N GLU A 25 9.80 7.12 5.31
CA GLU A 25 10.78 7.36 6.38
C GLU A 25 11.19 6.06 7.11
N GLN A 26 10.36 5.02 7.07
CA GLN A 26 10.64 3.74 7.72
C GLN A 26 11.64 2.90 6.91
N LYS A 27 12.89 2.87 7.37
CA LYS A 27 13.89 1.90 6.87
C LYS A 27 13.80 0.61 7.69
N THR A 28 13.15 -0.40 7.14
CA THR A 28 13.08 -1.74 7.76
C THR A 28 13.70 -2.79 6.85
N LEU A 29 14.04 -3.96 7.37
CA LEU A 29 14.53 -5.07 6.54
C LEU A 29 13.50 -5.49 5.48
N CYS A 30 12.21 -5.23 5.73
CA CYS A 30 11.12 -5.63 4.86
C CYS A 30 10.90 -4.67 3.68
N THR A 31 11.35 -3.41 3.76
CA THR A 31 11.15 -2.43 2.66
C THR A 31 12.05 -2.69 1.44
N GLU A 32 13.06 -3.57 1.59
CA GLU A 32 13.90 -4.02 0.47
C GLU A 32 13.30 -5.22 -0.28
N LEU A 33 12.16 -5.75 0.19
CA LEU A 33 11.48 -6.84 -0.50
C LEU A 33 10.69 -6.30 -1.68
N THR A 34 10.77 -7.00 -2.80
CA THR A 34 10.14 -6.57 -4.03
C THR A 34 8.64 -6.89 -4.06
N VAL A 35 7.90 -6.02 -4.74
CA VAL A 35 6.49 -6.16 -5.09
C VAL A 35 6.30 -6.02 -6.59
N MET A 36 5.16 -6.43 -7.13
CA MET A 36 4.85 -6.21 -8.54
C MET A 36 4.72 -4.71 -8.86
N ASP A 37 5.45 -4.26 -9.88
CA ASP A 37 5.46 -2.86 -10.32
C ASP A 37 4.26 -2.56 -11.23
N ILE A 38 3.14 -2.21 -10.61
CA ILE A 38 1.89 -1.88 -11.32
C ILE A 38 2.01 -0.63 -12.21
N PHE A 39 3.04 0.21 -12.01
CA PHE A 39 3.21 1.46 -12.73
C PHE A 39 3.93 1.24 -14.07
N ALA A 40 4.68 0.13 -14.22
CA ALA A 40 5.23 -0.31 -15.50
C ALA A 40 4.14 -0.63 -16.55
N ALA A 41 2.97 -1.08 -16.11
CA ALA A 41 1.84 -1.48 -16.98
C ALA A 41 0.97 -0.31 -17.47
N SER A 42 1.30 0.93 -17.10
CA SER A 42 0.35 2.05 -16.98
C SER A 42 -0.23 2.64 -18.29
N LYS A 43 0.13 2.12 -19.47
CA LYS A 43 -0.26 2.79 -20.73
C LYS A 43 -1.77 2.83 -21.01
N ASN A 44 -2.61 2.02 -20.35
CA ASN A 44 -4.07 1.96 -20.61
C ASN A 44 -4.96 1.77 -19.37
N THR A 45 -4.48 2.00 -18.14
CA THR A 45 -5.28 1.76 -16.92
C THR A 45 -5.94 3.05 -16.42
N THR A 46 -7.19 2.95 -15.95
CA THR A 46 -7.87 4.09 -15.32
C THR A 46 -7.25 4.40 -13.94
N GLU A 47 -7.39 5.64 -13.45
CA GLU A 47 -6.91 6.01 -12.11
C GLU A 47 -7.48 5.10 -10.99
N LYS A 48 -8.79 4.81 -11.05
CA LYS A 48 -9.46 3.89 -10.11
C LYS A 48 -8.87 2.49 -10.16
N GLU A 49 -8.57 2.00 -11.35
CA GLU A 49 -7.93 0.71 -11.53
C GLU A 49 -6.50 0.72 -10.98
N THR A 50 -5.73 1.79 -11.21
CA THR A 50 -4.40 1.97 -10.63
C THR A 50 -4.44 1.93 -9.11
N PHE A 51 -5.34 2.68 -8.45
CA PHE A 51 -5.50 2.64 -6.99
C PHE A 51 -5.87 1.25 -6.49
N CYS A 52 -6.77 0.56 -7.18
CA CYS A 52 -7.17 -0.79 -6.81
C CYS A 52 -6.05 -1.82 -6.97
N ARG A 53 -5.24 -1.72 -8.03
CA ARG A 53 -4.06 -2.57 -8.22
C ARG A 53 -3.00 -2.28 -7.16
N ALA A 54 -2.79 -1.01 -6.79
CA ALA A 54 -1.89 -0.63 -5.70
C ALA A 54 -2.34 -1.25 -4.37
N ALA A 55 -3.61 -1.09 -4.02
CA ALA A 55 -4.24 -1.72 -2.86
C ALA A 55 -4.05 -3.25 -2.86
N THR A 56 -4.23 -3.89 -4.02
CA THR A 56 -4.07 -5.34 -4.17
C THR A 56 -2.63 -5.79 -3.89
N VAL A 57 -1.63 -5.09 -4.43
CA VAL A 57 -0.21 -5.42 -4.21
C VAL A 57 0.19 -5.18 -2.76
N LEU A 58 -0.23 -4.06 -2.14
CA LEU A 58 -0.01 -3.82 -0.72
C LEU A 58 -0.62 -4.91 0.16
N ARG A 59 -1.84 -5.35 -0.19
CA ARG A 59 -2.54 -6.44 0.49
C ARG A 59 -1.81 -7.76 0.42
N GLN A 60 -1.28 -8.11 -0.75
CA GLN A 60 -0.45 -9.30 -0.92
C GLN A 60 0.80 -9.21 -0.05
N PHE A 61 1.49 -8.06 -0.10
CA PHE A 61 2.72 -7.84 0.66
C PHE A 61 2.51 -7.99 2.17
N TYR A 62 1.61 -7.22 2.77
CA TYR A 62 1.45 -7.30 4.22
C TYR A 62 0.87 -8.65 4.66
N SER A 63 0.07 -9.32 3.84
CA SER A 63 -0.49 -10.64 4.19
C SER A 63 0.59 -11.72 4.22
N HIS A 64 1.56 -11.63 3.30
CA HIS A 64 2.68 -12.57 3.26
C HIS A 64 3.74 -12.26 4.32
N HIS A 65 3.99 -10.96 4.59
CA HIS A 65 5.13 -10.54 5.40
C HIS A 65 4.79 -10.10 6.84
N GLU A 66 3.53 -10.06 7.26
CA GLU A 66 3.15 -9.67 8.63
C GLU A 66 3.81 -10.55 9.70
N LYS A 67 3.98 -11.85 9.42
CA LYS A 67 4.60 -12.82 10.32
C LYS A 67 5.94 -13.34 9.83
N ASP A 68 6.52 -12.73 8.80
CA ASP A 68 7.79 -13.16 8.23
C ASP A 68 8.93 -12.84 9.18
N THR A 69 9.60 -13.88 9.68
CA THR A 69 10.69 -13.76 10.65
C THR A 69 11.86 -12.93 10.12
N ARG A 70 12.05 -12.87 8.80
CA ARG A 70 13.08 -12.04 8.16
C ARG A 70 12.80 -10.55 8.32
N CYS A 71 11.52 -10.17 8.47
CA CYS A 71 11.11 -8.78 8.63
C CYS A 71 10.99 -8.35 10.10
N LEU A 72 10.71 -9.28 11.01
CA LEU A 72 10.54 -8.99 12.44
C LEU A 72 11.83 -8.48 13.11
N GLY A 73 12.99 -8.88 12.59
CA GLY A 73 14.29 -8.56 13.17
C GLY A 73 14.55 -9.28 14.49
N ALA A 74 15.69 -8.96 15.12
CA ALA A 74 16.15 -9.57 16.36
C ALA A 74 15.90 -8.70 17.60
N THR A 75 15.58 -7.41 17.42
CA THR A 75 15.39 -6.47 18.54
C THR A 75 13.92 -6.07 18.70
N ALA A 76 13.53 -5.70 19.94
CA ALA A 76 12.19 -5.18 20.22
C ALA A 76 11.87 -3.93 19.38
N GLN A 77 12.88 -3.11 19.07
CA GLN A 77 12.73 -1.94 18.21
C GLN A 77 12.39 -2.34 16.76
N GLN A 78 13.10 -3.32 16.19
CA GLN A 78 12.81 -3.82 14.84
C GLN A 78 11.41 -4.43 14.76
N PHE A 79 11.02 -5.22 15.75
CA PHE A 79 9.68 -5.79 15.84
C PHE A 79 8.61 -4.71 15.91
N HIS A 80 8.82 -3.67 16.71
CA HIS A 80 7.92 -2.53 16.79
C HIS A 80 7.83 -1.78 15.45
N SER A 81 8.96 -1.50 14.80
CA SER A 81 9.00 -0.85 13.49
C SER A 81 8.24 -1.66 12.43
N HIS A 82 8.45 -2.98 12.36
CA HIS A 82 7.72 -3.86 11.44
C HIS A 82 6.21 -3.83 11.71
N LYS A 83 5.80 -3.88 12.98
CA LYS A 83 4.39 -3.78 13.36
C LYS A 83 3.77 -2.45 12.93
N GLN A 84 4.51 -1.35 13.02
CA GLN A 84 4.05 -0.04 12.53
C GLN A 84 3.98 0.00 11.01
N LEU A 85 4.96 -0.57 10.30
CA LEU A 85 4.94 -0.69 8.84
C LEU A 85 3.66 -1.41 8.39
N ILE A 86 3.43 -2.62 8.89
CA ILE A 86 2.25 -3.42 8.53
C ILE A 86 0.93 -2.67 8.82
N ARG A 87 0.87 -1.92 9.93
CA ARG A 87 -0.30 -1.08 10.25
C ARG A 87 -0.49 0.04 9.22
N SER A 88 0.58 0.74 8.85
CA SER A 88 0.54 1.80 7.85
C SER A 88 0.15 1.27 6.47
N LEU A 89 0.69 0.13 6.04
CA LEU A 89 0.32 -0.50 4.76
C LEU A 89 -1.16 -0.91 4.74
N LYS A 90 -1.69 -1.46 5.83
CA LYS A 90 -3.13 -1.78 5.97
C LYS A 90 -4.01 -0.53 5.90
N ARG A 91 -3.56 0.61 6.44
CA ARG A 91 -4.26 1.89 6.32
C ARG A 91 -4.24 2.40 4.87
N LEU A 92 -3.09 2.32 4.22
CA LEU A 92 -2.90 2.74 2.83
C LEU A 92 -3.79 1.93 1.88
N ASP A 93 -3.84 0.60 2.02
CA ASP A 93 -4.76 -0.29 1.28
C ASP A 93 -6.22 0.17 1.41
N ARG A 94 -6.70 0.39 2.64
CA ARG A 94 -8.09 0.83 2.88
C ARG A 94 -8.43 2.15 2.18
N ASN A 95 -7.53 3.13 2.26
CA ASN A 95 -7.76 4.44 1.67
C ASN A 95 -7.74 4.37 0.13
N LEU A 96 -6.82 3.59 -0.43
CA LEU A 96 -6.77 3.34 -1.88
C LEU A 96 -8.01 2.59 -2.39
N CYS A 97 -8.48 1.57 -1.67
CA CYS A 97 -9.73 0.88 -1.98
C CYS A 97 -10.93 1.84 -1.95
N SER A 98 -10.98 2.75 -0.97
CA SER A 98 -12.03 3.77 -0.86
C SER A 98 -12.04 4.70 -2.08
N LEU A 99 -10.88 5.13 -2.57
CA LEU A 99 -10.76 5.96 -3.78
C LEU A 99 -11.08 5.18 -5.06
N ALA A 100 -10.67 3.90 -5.13
CA ALA A 100 -10.93 3.06 -6.29
C ALA A 100 -12.42 2.75 -6.47
N GLY A 101 -13.16 2.54 -5.36
CA GLY A 101 -14.53 2.01 -5.41
C GLY A 101 -14.58 0.58 -5.96
N LEU A 102 -13.45 -0.14 -5.92
CA LEU A 102 -13.27 -1.50 -6.43
C LEU A 102 -12.59 -2.36 -5.35
N ASN A 103 -13.05 -3.61 -5.20
CA ASN A 103 -12.61 -4.49 -4.11
C ASN A 103 -11.50 -5.48 -4.50
N SER A 104 -11.35 -5.75 -5.80
CA SER A 104 -10.39 -6.72 -6.33
C SER A 104 -10.02 -6.35 -7.75
N CYS A 105 -8.73 -6.10 -7.98
CA CYS A 105 -8.21 -5.85 -9.31
C CYS A 105 -7.05 -6.81 -9.56
N PRO A 106 -7.24 -7.85 -10.40
CA PRO A 106 -6.20 -8.81 -10.67
C PRO A 106 -5.01 -8.10 -11.33
N VAL A 107 -3.82 -8.33 -10.78
CA VAL A 107 -2.58 -7.79 -11.32
C VAL A 107 -1.85 -8.89 -12.06
N LYS A 108 -1.49 -8.64 -13.32
CA LYS A 108 -0.69 -9.53 -14.16
C LYS A 108 0.48 -8.70 -14.69
N GLU A 109 1.50 -8.53 -13.87
CA GLU A 109 2.69 -7.76 -14.21
C GLU A 109 3.91 -8.57 -13.82
N ALA A 110 4.92 -8.62 -14.70
CA ALA A 110 6.12 -9.40 -14.48
C ALA A 110 7.23 -8.55 -13.81
N ASN A 111 7.17 -7.23 -14.01
CA ASN A 111 8.13 -6.31 -13.41
C ASN A 111 7.95 -6.24 -11.89
N GLN A 112 9.07 -6.08 -11.20
CA GLN A 112 9.11 -5.96 -9.75
C GLN A 112 9.88 -4.71 -9.33
N SER A 113 9.44 -4.08 -8.24
CA SER A 113 10.04 -2.91 -7.62
C SER A 113 10.13 -3.08 -6.11
N THR A 114 11.13 -2.48 -5.47
CA THR A 114 11.15 -2.24 -4.02
C THR A 114 10.36 -0.99 -3.69
#